data_AF-A0A7Y9BNQ4-F1
#
_entry.id   AF-A0A7Y9BNQ4-F1
#
_cell.length_a   1.000
_cell.length_b   1.000
_cell.length_c   1.000
_cell.angle_alpha   90.00
_cell.angle_beta   90.00
_cell.angle_gamma   90.00
#
_symmetry.space_group_name_H-M   'P 1'
#
loop_
_entity.id
_entity.type
_entity.pdbx_description
1 polymer ?
#
loop_
_entity_poly.entity_id
_entity_poly.type
_entity_poly.pdbx_seq_one_letter_code
_entity_poly.pdbx_strand_id
1 'polypeptide(L)'
;MRSPLASRRQRVAAPVLLLSALLTLLALLALVIVPTAHGYNESTSACALRGTTGYTDEGQQTDYNRFQRPVGTKRVGVIYVDFPDAVGTTTPLDRYYNQISGAADWMWKASNGKTWLDMRAPYGNWVRMPKKSTDYNWARGFSWETHRAYLKDALAGAAGAGVNLADYDMFYIVPTSTAAAITHTPTWVQDPANPTWIWNKATNAWVMIKWAVTFGQDMWHWGHKVADHETGHTFGLPDLYAFNGEQHQYVGGWDVMGNVRGPAPQFLGWHTWKLGWITDSQVSCLSANGTYSTNLNGVEYGGSGYKLAVIKTSATTAYVAESRKAANNDSGACATGVLIYKIDTSVASGSGPVRVVSNPRAAAPTGNCTTLDMQTWKPGQTFQDDTARIRIHVNGSDAYNDTVWTYKW
;
A
#
# COMPACT_ATOMS: atom_id res chain seq x y z
N MET A 1 -45.56 -51.15 -61.89
CA MET A 1 -46.75 -50.66 -61.14
C MET A 1 -46.30 -50.23 -59.74
N ARG A 2 -46.66 -49.00 -59.37
CA ARG A 2 -46.76 -48.38 -58.03
C ARG A 2 -45.95 -48.96 -56.85
N SER A 3 -45.07 -48.12 -56.29
CA SER A 3 -44.65 -48.03 -54.87
C SER A 3 -45.86 -48.06 -53.90
N PRO A 4 -45.75 -48.29 -52.55
CA PRO A 4 -44.73 -47.70 -51.68
C PRO A 4 -44.35 -48.36 -50.31
N LEU A 5 -43.30 -47.78 -49.71
CA LEU A 5 -43.05 -47.46 -48.28
C LEU A 5 -42.92 -48.54 -47.17
N ALA A 6 -41.70 -48.58 -46.60
CA ALA A 6 -41.35 -48.24 -45.21
C ALA A 6 -40.85 -49.33 -44.21
N SER A 7 -39.67 -48.99 -43.66
CA SER A 7 -39.11 -49.29 -42.33
C SER A 7 -38.40 -50.63 -42.09
N ARG A 8 -37.11 -50.57 -41.67
CA ARG A 8 -36.73 -50.72 -40.26
C ARG A 8 -35.24 -50.42 -40.03
N ARG A 9 -34.96 -49.82 -38.87
CA ARG A 9 -33.63 -49.46 -38.32
C ARG A 9 -32.72 -50.69 -38.16
N GLN A 10 -31.42 -50.50 -38.37
CA GLN A 10 -30.38 -51.37 -37.81
C GLN A 10 -29.35 -50.55 -37.03
N ARG A 11 -29.08 -51.01 -35.81
CA ARG A 11 -27.96 -50.60 -34.94
C ARG A 11 -26.69 -51.23 -35.50
N VAL A 12 -25.58 -50.49 -35.51
CA VAL A 12 -24.26 -51.07 -35.73
C VAL A 12 -23.35 -50.67 -34.57
N ALA A 13 -22.77 -51.68 -33.95
CA ALA A 13 -21.73 -51.58 -32.93
C ALA A 13 -20.37 -51.37 -33.59
N ALA A 14 -19.50 -50.58 -32.94
CA ALA A 14 -18.08 -50.47 -33.28
C ALA A 14 -17.31 -51.73 -32.86
N PRO A 15 -16.16 -52.01 -33.48
CA PRO A 15 -14.92 -51.87 -32.70
C PRO A 15 -13.65 -51.45 -33.48
N VAL A 16 -12.87 -50.58 -32.84
CA VAL A 16 -11.45 -50.71 -32.44
C VAL A 16 -10.35 -51.02 -33.50
N LEU A 17 -9.27 -50.21 -33.37
CA LEU A 17 -7.88 -50.33 -33.84
C LEU A 17 -7.52 -49.84 -35.24
N LEU A 18 -6.75 -48.74 -35.29
CA LEU A 18 -5.48 -48.66 -36.01
C LEU A 18 -4.65 -47.50 -35.43
N LEU A 19 -3.77 -47.84 -34.48
CA LEU A 19 -2.58 -47.06 -34.15
C LEU A 19 -1.57 -47.20 -35.30
N SER A 20 -1.11 -46.08 -35.86
CA SER A 20 0.30 -45.81 -36.24
C SER A 20 0.34 -44.64 -37.23
N ALA A 21 0.96 -43.53 -36.82
CA ALA A 21 1.42 -42.37 -37.62
C ALA A 21 0.98 -40.97 -37.13
N LEU A 22 0.81 -40.75 -35.82
CA LEU A 22 0.67 -39.41 -35.24
C LEU A 22 1.42 -39.28 -33.91
N LEU A 23 2.70 -39.65 -33.89
CA LEU A 23 3.56 -39.54 -32.69
C LEU A 23 4.90 -38.85 -32.93
N THR A 24 5.10 -38.23 -34.10
CA THR A 24 6.36 -37.54 -34.45
C THR A 24 6.15 -36.16 -35.05
N LEU A 25 5.04 -35.48 -34.73
CA LEU A 25 4.79 -34.09 -35.14
C LEU A 25 4.23 -33.19 -34.02
N LEU A 26 4.60 -33.48 -32.77
CA LEU A 26 4.34 -32.61 -31.61
C LEU A 26 5.57 -32.43 -30.70
N ALA A 27 6.75 -32.88 -31.12
CA ALA A 27 8.01 -32.74 -30.38
C ALA A 27 8.77 -31.43 -30.67
N LEU A 28 8.06 -30.39 -31.12
CA LEU A 28 8.60 -29.05 -31.37
C LEU A 28 7.69 -27.93 -30.83
N LEU A 29 6.85 -28.24 -29.82
CA LEU A 29 6.45 -27.18 -28.89
C LEU A 29 7.62 -26.98 -27.93
N ALA A 30 8.35 -25.91 -28.21
CA ALA A 30 9.32 -25.32 -27.32
C ALA A 30 8.75 -25.25 -25.89
N LEU A 31 9.24 -26.12 -25.00
CA LEU A 31 9.34 -25.77 -23.59
C LEU A 31 10.44 -24.70 -23.46
N VAL A 32 10.15 -23.51 -23.96
CA VAL A 32 10.65 -22.32 -23.27
C VAL A 32 9.84 -22.28 -21.99
N ILE A 33 10.35 -22.93 -20.95
CA ILE A 33 10.04 -22.53 -19.58
C ILE A 33 10.60 -21.11 -19.51
N VAL A 34 9.78 -20.13 -19.89
CA VAL A 34 10.01 -18.74 -19.51
C VAL A 34 10.05 -18.82 -17.99
N PRO A 35 11.15 -18.47 -17.32
CA PRO A 35 11.09 -18.32 -15.87
C PRO A 35 9.93 -17.37 -15.62
N THR A 36 8.94 -17.78 -14.84
CA THR A 36 7.84 -16.90 -14.43
C THR A 36 8.49 -15.59 -14.02
N ALA A 37 8.28 -14.53 -14.82
CA ALA A 37 8.87 -13.23 -14.57
C ALA A 37 8.53 -12.89 -13.13
N HIS A 38 9.55 -12.81 -12.28
CA HIS A 38 9.35 -12.59 -10.87
C HIS A 38 8.53 -11.31 -10.73
N GLY A 39 7.48 -11.35 -9.93
CA GLY A 39 6.48 -10.29 -9.83
C GLY A 39 7.00 -9.07 -9.07
N TYR A 40 8.05 -8.42 -9.55
CA TYR A 40 8.55 -7.16 -9.05
C TYR A 40 8.04 -6.02 -9.94
N ASN A 41 7.86 -4.82 -9.38
CA ASN A 41 7.92 -3.60 -10.17
C ASN A 41 9.41 -3.24 -10.26
N GLU A 42 10.05 -3.47 -11.40
CA GLU A 42 11.45 -3.06 -11.56
C GLU A 42 11.49 -1.74 -12.31
N SER A 43 11.64 -0.66 -11.54
CA SER A 43 12.09 0.61 -12.12
C SER A 43 13.44 0.39 -12.82
N THR A 44 13.57 0.95 -14.01
CA THR A 44 14.81 0.92 -14.82
C THR A 44 15.70 2.12 -14.55
N SER A 45 15.23 3.08 -13.75
CA SER A 45 15.96 4.29 -13.40
C SER A 45 17.24 3.98 -12.61
N ALA A 46 18.34 4.66 -12.95
CA ALA A 46 19.58 4.56 -12.19
C ALA A 46 19.44 5.02 -10.72
N CYS A 47 18.41 5.84 -10.43
CA CYS A 47 18.09 6.35 -9.11
C CYS A 47 17.13 5.45 -8.32
N ALA A 48 16.61 4.38 -8.93
CA ALA A 48 15.82 3.39 -8.23
C ALA A 48 16.72 2.58 -7.29
N LEU A 49 16.66 2.89 -6.00
CA LEU A 49 17.47 2.22 -4.99
C LEU A 49 16.90 0.83 -4.69
N ARG A 50 17.80 -0.09 -4.37
CA ARG A 50 17.41 -1.44 -3.96
C ARG A 50 17.16 -1.47 -2.46
N GLY A 51 16.02 -2.01 -2.07
CA GLY A 51 15.73 -2.44 -0.69
C GLY A 51 16.70 -3.52 -0.22
N THR A 52 17.10 -3.45 1.05
CA THR A 52 18.08 -4.39 1.63
C THR A 52 17.63 -5.07 2.92
N THR A 53 16.47 -4.71 3.46
CA THR A 53 15.97 -5.29 4.73
C THR A 53 15.14 -6.56 4.51
N GLY A 54 14.60 -6.76 3.31
CA GLY A 54 13.82 -7.94 2.93
C GLY A 54 12.37 -7.96 3.41
N TYR A 55 11.92 -6.95 4.16
CA TYR A 55 10.53 -6.82 4.61
C TYR A 55 10.21 -5.34 4.87
N THR A 56 9.21 -4.80 4.16
CA THR A 56 8.80 -3.37 4.15
C THR A 56 9.98 -2.41 4.19
N ASP A 57 10.41 -1.92 3.04
CA ASP A 57 11.56 -1.03 2.91
C ASP A 57 11.33 0.07 1.87
N GLU A 58 12.29 0.97 1.75
CA GLU A 58 12.26 2.07 0.79
C GLU A 58 12.74 1.68 -0.62
N GLY A 59 13.02 0.39 -0.87
CA GLY A 59 13.47 -0.10 -2.17
C GLY A 59 12.41 -0.02 -3.26
N GLN A 60 12.80 0.22 -4.50
CA GLN A 60 11.83 0.27 -5.62
C GLN A 60 11.32 -1.13 -6.03
N GLN A 61 11.98 -2.22 -5.59
CA GLN A 61 11.67 -3.59 -5.97
C GLN A 61 10.80 -4.33 -4.93
N THR A 62 9.51 -3.99 -4.86
CA THR A 62 8.55 -4.67 -3.98
C THR A 62 8.28 -6.11 -4.44
N ASP A 63 8.40 -7.10 -3.55
CA ASP A 63 8.02 -8.49 -3.81
C ASP A 63 6.49 -8.68 -3.79
N TYR A 64 5.86 -8.80 -4.96
CA TYR A 64 4.41 -9.00 -5.03
C TYR A 64 3.94 -10.44 -4.82
N ASN A 65 4.84 -11.38 -4.48
CA ASN A 65 4.42 -12.65 -3.90
C ASN A 65 4.05 -12.48 -2.42
N ARG A 66 4.68 -11.51 -1.75
CA ARG A 66 4.42 -11.15 -0.35
C ARG A 66 3.40 -10.01 -0.23
N PHE A 67 3.61 -8.95 -1.00
CA PHE A 67 2.81 -7.74 -0.95
C PHE A 67 1.79 -7.67 -2.08
N GLN A 68 0.74 -6.89 -1.87
CA GLN A 68 -0.30 -6.67 -2.85
C GLN A 68 0.17 -5.66 -3.90
N ARG A 69 -0.13 -5.92 -5.19
CA ARG A 69 0.10 -4.93 -6.25
C ARG A 69 -0.81 -3.71 -6.01
N PRO A 70 -0.26 -2.49 -5.90
CA PRO A 70 -1.02 -1.30 -5.54
C PRO A 70 -1.65 -0.62 -6.76
N VAL A 71 -2.25 -1.37 -7.70
CA VAL A 71 -2.88 -0.75 -8.90
C VAL A 71 -4.19 -1.44 -9.23
N GLY A 72 -5.12 -0.70 -9.83
CA GLY A 72 -6.48 -1.13 -10.11
C GLY A 72 -7.36 -1.17 -8.86
N THR A 73 -8.51 -1.81 -8.99
CA THR A 73 -9.46 -1.99 -7.88
C THR A 73 -8.98 -3.08 -6.94
N LYS A 74 -8.98 -2.79 -5.64
CA LYS A 74 -8.81 -3.76 -4.55
C LYS A 74 -10.19 -4.05 -3.98
N ARG A 75 -10.64 -5.31 -4.05
CA ARG A 75 -11.92 -5.72 -3.45
C ARG A 75 -11.71 -5.96 -1.96
N VAL A 76 -12.33 -5.13 -1.13
CA VAL A 76 -12.12 -5.13 0.33
C VAL A 76 -13.37 -5.61 1.04
N GLY A 77 -13.26 -6.78 1.69
CA GLY A 77 -14.34 -7.33 2.51
C GLY A 77 -14.30 -6.72 3.93
N VAL A 78 -15.29 -5.91 4.27
CA VAL A 78 -15.46 -5.35 5.63
C VAL A 78 -16.24 -6.33 6.48
N ILE A 79 -15.59 -6.86 7.52
CA ILE A 79 -16.13 -7.88 8.43
C ILE A 79 -16.21 -7.29 9.83
N TYR A 80 -17.42 -7.19 10.36
CA TYR A 80 -17.66 -6.71 11.72
C TYR A 80 -17.60 -7.86 12.71
N VAL A 81 -16.87 -7.69 13.82
CA VAL A 81 -16.71 -8.73 14.83
C VAL A 81 -17.11 -8.25 16.23
N ASP A 82 -17.78 -9.11 16.97
CA ASP A 82 -18.04 -8.92 18.39
C ASP A 82 -17.58 -10.14 19.21
N PHE A 83 -17.59 -10.02 20.54
CA PHE A 83 -16.96 -10.97 21.44
C PHE A 83 -17.93 -11.40 22.55
N PRO A 84 -17.70 -12.55 23.22
CA PRO A 84 -18.49 -12.97 24.37
C PRO A 84 -18.52 -11.97 25.54
N ASP A 85 -17.43 -11.25 25.78
CA ASP A 85 -17.26 -10.22 26.82
C ASP A 85 -17.55 -8.79 26.31
N ALA A 86 -17.63 -8.60 25.00
CA ALA A 86 -17.89 -7.32 24.35
C ALA A 86 -18.89 -7.54 23.21
N VAL A 87 -20.17 -7.57 23.56
CA VAL A 87 -21.26 -7.81 22.60
C VAL A 87 -21.50 -6.56 21.75
N GLY A 88 -21.76 -6.76 20.46
CA GLY A 88 -22.16 -5.69 19.55
C GLY A 88 -23.59 -5.24 19.84
N THR A 89 -23.81 -3.93 20.02
CA THR A 89 -25.09 -3.41 20.55
C THR A 89 -25.96 -2.68 19.53
N THR A 90 -25.47 -2.43 18.31
CA THR A 90 -26.18 -1.61 17.31
C THR A 90 -26.17 -2.25 15.93
N THR A 91 -27.33 -2.23 15.27
CA THR A 91 -27.49 -2.35 13.81
C THR A 91 -28.43 -1.23 13.34
N PRO A 92 -28.26 -0.65 12.15
CA PRO A 92 -27.23 -0.97 11.14
C PRO A 92 -25.81 -0.56 11.59
N LEU A 93 -24.79 -1.14 10.95
CA LEU A 93 -23.38 -0.95 11.28
C LEU A 93 -22.74 0.26 10.56
N ASP A 94 -23.57 1.16 10.06
CA ASP A 94 -23.18 2.32 9.26
C ASP A 94 -22.17 3.20 9.97
N ARG A 95 -22.26 3.37 11.30
CA ARG A 95 -21.26 4.12 12.08
C ARG A 95 -19.86 3.56 11.88
N TYR A 96 -19.71 2.25 11.89
CA TYR A 96 -18.43 1.58 11.72
C TYR A 96 -17.95 1.67 10.27
N TYR A 97 -18.86 1.47 9.30
CA TYR A 97 -18.53 1.65 7.89
C TYR A 97 -18.07 3.09 7.57
N ASN A 98 -18.83 4.08 8.04
CA ASN A 98 -18.56 5.50 7.82
C ASN A 98 -17.23 5.94 8.43
N GLN A 99 -16.80 5.32 9.54
CA GLN A 99 -15.51 5.60 10.15
C GLN A 99 -14.32 5.33 9.21
N ILE A 100 -14.43 4.31 8.36
CA ILE A 100 -13.32 3.81 7.52
C ILE A 100 -13.53 4.05 6.02
N SER A 101 -14.77 4.24 5.55
CA SER A 101 -15.10 4.32 4.12
C SER A 101 -14.45 5.49 3.38
N GLY A 102 -14.06 6.56 4.09
CA GLY A 102 -13.31 7.68 3.52
C GLY A 102 -11.96 7.27 2.91
N ALA A 103 -11.44 6.10 3.28
CA ALA A 103 -10.18 5.57 2.77
C ALA A 103 -10.21 5.34 1.25
N ALA A 104 -11.37 4.96 0.70
CA ALA A 104 -11.49 4.74 -0.75
C ALA A 104 -11.21 6.03 -1.55
N ASP A 105 -11.79 7.16 -1.14
CA ASP A 105 -11.57 8.47 -1.77
C ASP A 105 -10.15 9.00 -1.50
N TRP A 106 -9.65 8.82 -0.27
CA TRP A 106 -8.29 9.23 0.07
C TRP A 106 -7.24 8.48 -0.76
N MET A 107 -7.35 7.15 -0.88
CA MET A 107 -6.46 6.31 -1.70
C MET A 107 -6.56 6.63 -3.19
N TRP A 108 -7.78 6.92 -3.68
CA TRP A 108 -8.00 7.35 -5.06
C TRP A 108 -7.24 8.63 -5.39
N LYS A 109 -7.34 9.64 -4.50
CA LYS A 109 -6.59 10.89 -4.61
C LYS A 109 -5.10 10.65 -4.48
N ALA A 110 -4.66 9.86 -3.50
CA ALA A 110 -3.25 9.60 -3.24
C ALA A 110 -2.55 8.94 -4.44
N SER A 111 -3.28 8.06 -5.13
CA SER A 111 -2.81 7.32 -6.30
C SER A 111 -3.05 8.02 -7.63
N ASN A 112 -3.60 9.24 -7.64
CA ASN A 112 -4.02 9.95 -8.85
C ASN A 112 -4.90 9.08 -9.77
N GLY A 113 -5.82 8.33 -9.17
CA GLY A 113 -6.75 7.46 -9.88
C GLY A 113 -6.23 6.08 -10.27
N LYS A 114 -5.08 5.66 -9.74
CA LYS A 114 -4.49 4.34 -10.06
C LYS A 114 -4.98 3.21 -9.16
N THR A 115 -5.52 3.53 -7.98
CA THR A 115 -5.96 2.54 -6.98
C THR A 115 -7.30 2.94 -6.40
N TRP A 116 -8.25 2.00 -6.44
CA TRP A 116 -9.55 2.14 -5.78
C TRP A 116 -9.73 1.06 -4.73
N LEU A 117 -10.22 1.42 -3.55
CA LEU A 117 -10.62 0.46 -2.51
C LEU A 117 -12.13 0.21 -2.64
N ASP A 118 -12.53 -0.87 -3.31
CA ASP A 118 -13.94 -1.28 -3.41
C ASP A 118 -14.36 -1.97 -2.11
N MET A 119 -14.70 -1.17 -1.12
CA MET A 119 -15.12 -1.62 0.20
C MET A 119 -16.57 -2.12 0.16
N ARG A 120 -16.78 -3.37 0.60
CA ARG A 120 -18.10 -3.99 0.71
C ARG A 120 -18.23 -4.67 2.06
N ALA A 121 -19.37 -4.50 2.72
CA ALA A 121 -19.72 -5.26 3.90
C ALA A 121 -20.65 -6.42 3.51
N PRO A 122 -20.12 -7.60 3.12
CA PRO A 122 -20.95 -8.72 2.66
C PRO A 122 -21.87 -9.29 3.74
N TYR A 123 -21.56 -9.01 5.01
CA TYR A 123 -22.35 -9.45 6.15
C TYR A 123 -22.63 -8.24 7.04
N GLY A 124 -23.86 -7.73 6.97
CA GLY A 124 -24.31 -6.53 7.69
C GLY A 124 -24.62 -6.75 9.18
N ASN A 125 -23.99 -7.74 9.81
CA ASN A 125 -24.19 -8.09 11.22
C ASN A 125 -22.85 -8.50 11.86
N TRP A 126 -22.86 -8.72 13.17
CA TRP A 126 -21.69 -9.12 13.93
C TRP A 126 -21.35 -10.59 13.68
N VAL A 127 -20.11 -10.85 13.25
CA VAL A 127 -19.50 -12.16 13.33
C VAL A 127 -19.05 -12.38 14.78
N ARG A 128 -19.69 -13.34 15.45
CA ARG A 128 -19.33 -13.68 16.82
C ARG A 128 -17.98 -14.39 16.88
N MET A 129 -17.00 -13.74 17.50
CA MET A 129 -15.70 -14.33 17.82
C MET A 129 -15.86 -15.44 18.87
N PRO A 130 -15.10 -16.54 18.78
CA PRO A 130 -15.21 -17.67 19.69
C PRO A 130 -14.59 -17.44 21.07
N LYS A 131 -13.73 -16.42 21.22
CA LYS A 131 -13.01 -16.08 22.45
C LYS A 131 -13.34 -14.67 22.90
N LYS A 132 -13.12 -14.39 24.19
CA LYS A 132 -13.22 -13.03 24.72
C LYS A 132 -12.18 -12.12 24.06
N SER A 133 -12.50 -10.83 23.97
CA SER A 133 -11.58 -9.82 23.44
C SER A 133 -10.26 -9.79 24.21
N THR A 134 -10.30 -10.04 25.52
CA THR A 134 -9.12 -10.12 26.40
C THR A 134 -8.22 -11.32 26.12
N ASP A 135 -8.76 -12.41 25.58
CA ASP A 135 -8.02 -13.67 25.41
C ASP A 135 -7.13 -13.67 24.15
N TYR A 136 -7.30 -12.68 23.27
CA TYR A 136 -6.43 -12.47 22.12
C TYR A 136 -5.12 -11.74 22.47
N ASN A 137 -4.92 -11.29 23.71
CA ASN A 137 -3.67 -10.68 24.17
C ASN A 137 -3.14 -9.55 23.25
N TRP A 138 -4.03 -8.61 22.90
CA TRP A 138 -3.80 -7.57 21.87
C TRP A 138 -2.90 -6.39 22.33
N ALA A 139 -1.91 -6.66 23.17
CA ALA A 139 -0.91 -5.68 23.56
C ALA A 139 0.05 -5.39 22.39
N ARG A 140 0.64 -4.19 22.34
CA ARG A 140 1.65 -3.85 21.32
C ARG A 140 2.81 -4.83 21.39
N GLY A 141 3.27 -5.30 20.22
CA GLY A 141 4.34 -6.30 20.11
C GLY A 141 3.87 -7.76 20.24
N PHE A 142 2.56 -8.04 20.08
CA PHE A 142 2.08 -9.41 19.98
C PHE A 142 2.77 -10.16 18.81
N SER A 143 2.78 -11.50 18.88
CA SER A 143 3.38 -12.32 17.82
C SER A 143 2.49 -12.46 16.60
N TRP A 144 3.10 -12.80 15.46
CA TRP A 144 2.38 -13.09 14.22
C TRP A 144 1.31 -14.18 14.40
N GLU A 145 1.57 -15.19 15.24
CA GLU A 145 0.61 -16.26 15.55
C GLU A 145 -0.62 -15.75 16.30
N THR A 146 -0.45 -14.77 17.18
CA THR A 146 -1.55 -14.11 17.89
C THR A 146 -2.47 -13.39 16.92
N HIS A 147 -1.91 -12.61 15.99
CA HIS A 147 -2.68 -11.97 14.92
C HIS A 147 -3.37 -13.00 14.03
N ARG A 148 -2.65 -14.07 13.65
CA ARG A 148 -3.19 -15.16 12.85
C ARG A 148 -4.42 -15.79 13.49
N ALA A 149 -4.38 -16.04 14.81
CA ALA A 149 -5.49 -16.63 15.54
C ALA A 149 -6.74 -15.75 15.46
N TYR A 150 -6.61 -14.45 15.73
CA TYR A 150 -7.71 -13.49 15.61
C TYR A 150 -8.28 -13.44 14.19
N LEU A 151 -7.41 -13.31 13.20
CA LEU A 151 -7.82 -13.22 11.79
C LEU A 151 -8.55 -14.49 11.33
N LYS A 152 -8.04 -15.67 11.70
CA LYS A 152 -8.71 -16.94 11.39
C LYS A 152 -10.08 -17.04 12.03
N ASP A 153 -10.19 -16.70 13.30
CA ASP A 153 -11.44 -16.77 14.04
C ASP A 153 -12.51 -15.84 13.43
N ALA A 154 -12.14 -14.61 13.08
CA ALA A 154 -13.02 -13.65 12.41
C ALA A 154 -13.49 -14.13 11.04
N LEU A 155 -12.56 -14.52 10.17
CA LEU A 155 -12.89 -14.86 8.78
C LEU A 155 -13.51 -16.26 8.64
N ALA A 156 -13.20 -17.21 9.52
CA ALA A 156 -13.93 -18.47 9.61
C ALA A 156 -15.38 -18.25 10.05
N GLY A 157 -15.62 -17.34 11.00
CA GLY A 157 -16.97 -16.93 11.39
C GLY A 157 -17.74 -16.29 10.22
N ALA A 158 -17.11 -15.37 9.47
CA ALA A 158 -17.70 -14.77 8.28
C ALA A 158 -18.04 -15.81 7.20
N ALA A 159 -17.12 -16.74 6.92
CA ALA A 159 -17.36 -17.84 6.01
C ALA A 159 -18.51 -18.76 6.48
N GLY A 160 -18.60 -19.03 7.78
CA GLY A 160 -19.69 -19.77 8.40
C GLY A 160 -21.05 -19.08 8.27
N ALA A 161 -21.05 -17.74 8.28
CA ALA A 161 -22.22 -16.90 8.03
C ALA A 161 -22.59 -16.76 6.53
N GLY A 162 -21.84 -17.41 5.62
CA GLY A 162 -22.16 -17.46 4.19
C GLY A 162 -21.40 -16.46 3.33
N VAL A 163 -20.45 -15.69 3.88
CA VAL A 163 -19.59 -14.81 3.07
C VAL A 163 -18.67 -15.66 2.20
N ASN A 164 -18.66 -15.42 0.89
CA ASN A 164 -17.66 -15.98 -0.01
C ASN A 164 -16.36 -15.19 0.09
N LEU A 165 -15.35 -15.74 0.79
CA LEU A 165 -14.08 -15.05 1.00
C LEU A 165 -13.26 -14.90 -0.31
N ALA A 166 -13.51 -15.72 -1.32
CA ALA A 166 -12.77 -15.65 -2.59
C ALA A 166 -13.14 -14.42 -3.45
N ASP A 167 -14.22 -13.72 -3.11
CA ASP A 167 -14.66 -12.52 -3.81
C ASP A 167 -13.83 -11.28 -3.45
N TYR A 168 -12.92 -11.39 -2.47
CA TYR A 168 -12.15 -10.28 -1.93
C TYR A 168 -10.65 -10.52 -2.05
N ASP A 169 -9.91 -9.43 -2.29
CA ASP A 169 -8.45 -9.46 -2.36
C ASP A 169 -7.84 -9.27 -0.96
N MET A 170 -8.52 -8.50 -0.10
CA MET A 170 -8.14 -8.25 1.29
C MET A 170 -9.36 -8.01 2.19
N PHE A 171 -9.15 -8.04 3.51
CA PHE A 171 -10.22 -7.87 4.49
C PHE A 171 -9.95 -6.74 5.48
N TYR A 172 -10.98 -5.98 5.82
CA TYR A 172 -10.97 -5.04 6.94
C TYR A 172 -11.81 -5.65 8.07
N ILE A 173 -11.18 -6.00 9.18
CA ILE A 173 -11.83 -6.65 10.32
C ILE A 173 -12.06 -5.59 11.41
N VAL A 174 -13.32 -5.27 11.68
CA VAL A 174 -13.70 -4.12 12.51
C VAL A 174 -14.38 -4.61 13.79
N PRO A 175 -13.76 -4.43 14.97
CA PRO A 175 -14.36 -4.85 16.22
C PRO A 175 -15.46 -3.88 16.66
N THR A 176 -16.41 -4.38 17.46
CA THR A 176 -17.35 -3.53 18.20
C THR A 176 -16.61 -2.51 19.07
N SER A 177 -17.20 -1.32 19.22
CA SER A 177 -16.66 -0.23 20.05
C SER A 177 -16.58 -0.58 21.54
N THR A 178 -17.27 -1.64 21.97
CA THR A 178 -17.23 -2.14 23.35
C THR A 178 -16.03 -3.05 23.63
N ALA A 179 -15.29 -3.49 22.61
CA ALA A 179 -14.13 -4.37 22.74
C ALA A 179 -12.85 -3.58 23.10
N ALA A 180 -12.82 -3.02 24.31
CA ALA A 180 -11.74 -2.15 24.79
C ALA A 180 -10.36 -2.82 24.80
N ALA A 181 -10.29 -4.14 24.89
CA ALA A 181 -9.04 -4.89 24.85
C ALA A 181 -8.35 -4.89 23.47
N ILE A 182 -9.10 -4.66 22.38
CA ILE A 182 -8.55 -4.61 21.01
C ILE A 182 -8.14 -3.17 20.73
N THR A 183 -6.96 -2.78 21.23
CA THR A 183 -6.58 -1.38 21.40
C THR A 183 -6.12 -0.69 20.12
N HIS A 184 -5.37 -1.37 19.26
CA HIS A 184 -4.68 -0.77 18.13
C HIS A 184 -4.92 -1.55 16.83
N THR A 185 -4.74 -0.84 15.72
CA THR A 185 -4.93 -1.35 14.36
C THR A 185 -3.62 -1.85 13.78
N PRO A 186 -3.46 -3.17 13.52
CA PRO A 186 -2.34 -3.70 12.75
C PRO A 186 -2.72 -4.19 11.34
N THR A 187 -1.77 -4.12 10.43
CA THR A 187 -1.81 -4.82 9.14
C THR A 187 -1.42 -6.28 9.27
N TRP A 188 -2.16 -7.14 8.58
CA TRP A 188 -1.80 -8.51 8.29
C TRP A 188 -1.21 -8.62 6.89
N VAL A 189 0.05 -9.07 6.80
CA VAL A 189 0.67 -9.54 5.55
C VAL A 189 1.05 -11.00 5.72
N GLN A 190 0.40 -11.87 4.96
CA GLN A 190 0.59 -13.31 5.02
C GLN A 190 2.04 -13.72 4.78
N ASP A 191 2.53 -14.65 5.59
CA ASP A 191 3.80 -15.32 5.36
C ASP A 191 3.73 -16.39 4.26
N PRO A 192 4.39 -16.26 3.10
CA PRO A 192 4.37 -17.27 2.05
C PRO A 192 4.85 -18.64 2.54
N ALA A 193 5.71 -18.68 3.55
CA ALA A 193 6.19 -19.94 4.15
C ALA A 193 5.13 -20.63 5.04
N ASN A 194 4.15 -19.87 5.56
CA ASN A 194 3.17 -20.35 6.55
C ASN A 194 1.73 -19.95 6.17
N PRO A 195 1.20 -20.37 5.01
CA PRO A 195 -0.05 -19.87 4.44
C PRO A 195 -1.25 -20.05 5.39
N THR A 196 -2.07 -19.00 5.53
CA THR A 196 -3.31 -19.04 6.32
C THR A 196 -4.48 -19.39 5.43
N TRP A 197 -5.00 -20.60 5.62
CA TRP A 197 -6.15 -21.12 4.89
C TRP A 197 -7.41 -21.12 5.76
N ILE A 198 -8.52 -20.74 5.14
CA ILE A 198 -9.85 -20.79 5.76
C ILE A 198 -10.78 -21.58 4.86
N TRP A 199 -11.51 -22.53 5.45
CA TRP A 199 -12.52 -23.28 4.72
C TRP A 199 -13.74 -22.40 4.47
N ASN A 200 -14.05 -22.16 3.21
CA ASN A 200 -15.18 -21.33 2.83
C ASN A 200 -16.39 -22.19 2.49
N LYS A 201 -17.38 -22.22 3.39
CA LYS A 201 -18.58 -23.05 3.25
C LYS A 201 -19.40 -22.69 2.00
N ALA A 202 -19.47 -21.40 1.64
CA ALA A 202 -20.25 -20.93 0.50
C ALA A 202 -19.74 -21.50 -0.84
N THR A 203 -18.44 -21.73 -0.96
CA THR A 203 -17.81 -22.26 -2.18
C THR A 203 -17.30 -23.70 -2.04
N ASN A 204 -17.37 -24.29 -0.84
CA ASN A 204 -16.85 -25.62 -0.53
C ASN A 204 -15.35 -25.77 -0.89
N ALA A 205 -14.56 -24.72 -0.62
CA ALA A 205 -13.15 -24.65 -0.98
C ALA A 205 -12.30 -23.96 0.11
N TRP A 206 -11.00 -24.23 0.11
CA TRP A 206 -10.03 -23.49 0.93
C TRP A 206 -9.64 -22.18 0.25
N VAL A 207 -9.72 -21.08 1.00
CA VAL A 207 -9.29 -19.74 0.56
C VAL A 207 -8.06 -19.31 1.35
N MET A 208 -6.99 -18.90 0.65
CA MET A 208 -5.80 -18.33 1.28
C MET A 208 -6.05 -16.86 1.60
N ILE A 209 -5.88 -16.47 2.86
CA ILE A 209 -5.98 -15.07 3.26
C ILE A 209 -4.60 -14.43 3.17
N LYS A 210 -4.44 -13.48 2.26
CA LYS A 210 -3.15 -12.85 1.96
C LYS A 210 -2.94 -11.55 2.74
N TRP A 211 -3.93 -10.68 2.76
CA TRP A 211 -3.83 -9.35 3.36
C TRP A 211 -5.08 -8.99 4.13
N ALA A 212 -4.90 -8.29 5.25
CA ALA A 212 -6.00 -7.70 5.99
C ALA A 212 -5.53 -6.49 6.80
N VAL A 213 -6.48 -5.66 7.21
CA VAL A 213 -6.30 -4.67 8.28
C VAL A 213 -7.22 -5.08 9.41
N THR A 214 -6.67 -5.30 10.61
CA THR A 214 -7.47 -5.59 11.80
C THR A 214 -7.57 -4.31 12.62
N PHE A 215 -8.76 -3.73 12.72
CA PHE A 215 -8.95 -2.47 13.42
C PHE A 215 -8.97 -2.68 14.93
N GLY A 216 -8.45 -1.68 15.64
CA GLY A 216 -8.61 -1.53 17.08
C GLY A 216 -9.38 -0.26 17.44
N GLN A 217 -9.49 0.03 18.73
CA GLN A 217 -10.20 1.23 19.20
C GLN A 217 -9.52 2.54 18.77
N ASP A 218 -8.23 2.53 18.43
CA ASP A 218 -7.51 3.68 17.88
C ASP A 218 -8.10 4.19 16.54
N MET A 219 -8.87 3.37 15.81
CA MET A 219 -9.55 3.80 14.59
C MET A 219 -10.49 5.00 14.82
N TRP A 220 -11.08 5.13 16.02
CA TRP A 220 -11.94 6.25 16.38
C TRP A 220 -11.18 7.56 16.54
N HIS A 221 -9.89 7.48 16.89
CA HIS A 221 -9.00 8.63 16.97
C HIS A 221 -8.45 9.01 15.60
N TRP A 222 -8.03 8.02 14.81
CA TRP A 222 -7.33 8.25 13.56
C TRP A 222 -8.26 8.58 12.38
N GLY A 223 -9.50 8.09 12.40
CA GLY A 223 -10.40 8.22 11.25
C GLY A 223 -10.05 7.24 10.14
N HIS A 224 -10.55 7.50 8.93
CA HIS A 224 -10.37 6.61 7.78
C HIS A 224 -8.91 6.46 7.34
N LYS A 225 -8.05 7.45 7.58
CA LYS A 225 -6.64 7.44 7.15
C LYS A 225 -5.81 6.32 7.78
N VAL A 226 -6.24 5.76 8.92
CA VAL A 226 -5.58 4.55 9.47
C VAL A 226 -5.77 3.36 8.54
N ALA A 227 -6.92 3.25 7.87
CA ALA A 227 -7.13 2.19 6.88
C ALA A 227 -6.17 2.35 5.69
N ASP A 228 -5.89 3.59 5.27
CA ASP A 228 -4.95 3.89 4.19
C ASP A 228 -3.49 3.62 4.59
N HIS A 229 -3.09 4.03 5.80
CA HIS A 229 -1.78 3.73 6.40
C HIS A 229 -1.51 2.22 6.39
N GLU A 230 -2.43 1.45 6.96
CA GLU A 230 -2.31 0.01 7.09
C GLU A 230 -2.39 -0.68 5.71
N THR A 231 -3.20 -0.16 4.81
CA THR A 231 -3.21 -0.63 3.41
C THR A 231 -1.87 -0.37 2.72
N GLY A 232 -1.19 0.73 3.04
CA GLY A 232 0.17 1.03 2.59
C GLY A 232 1.16 -0.08 2.93
N HIS A 233 1.06 -0.68 4.12
CA HIS A 233 1.87 -1.84 4.49
C HIS A 233 1.55 -3.07 3.65
N THR A 234 0.28 -3.29 3.26
CA THR A 234 -0.06 -4.38 2.33
C THR A 234 0.62 -4.21 0.97
N PHE A 235 0.96 -2.98 0.58
CA PHE A 235 1.69 -2.64 -0.63
C PHE A 235 3.22 -2.62 -0.45
N GLY A 236 3.71 -2.89 0.76
CA GLY A 236 5.13 -2.99 1.07
C GLY A 236 5.79 -1.70 1.54
N LEU A 237 5.02 -0.68 1.95
CA LEU A 237 5.57 0.52 2.57
C LEU A 237 5.97 0.26 4.04
N PRO A 238 7.07 0.86 4.52
CA PRO A 238 7.45 0.84 5.93
C PRO A 238 6.74 1.92 6.74
N ASP A 239 6.82 1.82 8.07
CA ASP A 239 6.54 2.91 8.99
C ASP A 239 7.65 3.95 8.94
N LEU A 240 7.26 5.21 8.86
CA LEU A 240 8.18 6.37 8.92
C LEU A 240 8.18 7.07 10.27
N TYR A 241 7.31 6.68 11.20
CA TYR A 241 7.36 7.14 12.59
C TYR A 241 8.43 6.36 13.37
N ALA A 242 8.92 6.92 14.47
CA ALA A 242 9.93 6.27 15.29
C ALA A 242 9.32 5.22 16.22
N PHE A 243 9.87 4.00 16.20
CA PHE A 243 9.51 2.98 17.19
C PHE A 243 10.13 3.26 18.56
N ASN A 244 11.17 4.10 18.59
CA ASN A 244 11.85 4.54 19.81
C ASN A 244 12.12 6.06 19.75
N GLY A 245 11.84 6.78 20.84
CA GLY A 245 12.03 8.24 20.93
C GLY A 245 10.79 9.04 20.56
N GLU A 246 10.97 10.27 20.08
CA GLU A 246 9.86 11.13 19.63
C GLU A 246 9.24 10.52 18.36
N GLN A 247 7.93 10.28 18.41
CA GLN A 247 7.24 9.42 17.46
C GLN A 247 7.31 9.94 16.03
N HIS A 248 7.18 11.25 15.79
CA HIS A 248 7.06 11.80 14.44
C HIS A 248 8.34 12.51 13.94
N GLN A 249 9.50 12.18 14.53
CA GLN A 249 10.73 12.97 14.38
C GLN A 249 11.39 12.95 12.99
N TYR A 250 11.01 12.02 12.12
CA TYR A 250 11.69 11.81 10.85
C TYR A 250 11.03 12.54 9.67
N VAL A 251 9.72 12.37 9.50
CA VAL A 251 8.97 12.97 8.40
C VAL A 251 7.80 13.86 8.84
N GLY A 252 7.46 13.86 10.13
CA GLY A 252 6.37 14.69 10.65
C GLY A 252 5.04 14.39 9.95
N GLY A 253 4.29 15.43 9.66
CA GLY A 253 3.00 15.35 9.00
C GLY A 253 3.01 15.28 7.48
N TRP A 254 4.17 15.03 6.85
CA TRP A 254 4.34 15.03 5.39
C TRP A 254 4.02 13.70 4.69
N ASP A 255 3.74 12.64 5.45
CA ASP A 255 3.39 11.31 4.94
C ASP A 255 2.48 10.58 5.94
N VAL A 256 1.44 9.91 5.46
CA VAL A 256 0.53 9.10 6.30
C VAL A 256 1.26 7.95 7.01
N MET A 257 2.35 7.42 6.44
CA MET A 257 3.22 6.41 7.06
C MET A 257 4.05 6.98 8.22
N GLY A 258 4.18 8.30 8.30
CA GLY A 258 4.86 9.01 9.39
C GLY A 258 3.90 9.55 10.45
N ASN A 259 2.79 10.16 10.03
CA ASN A 259 1.77 10.64 10.94
C ASN A 259 0.40 10.60 10.25
N VAL A 260 -0.44 9.67 10.67
CA VAL A 260 -1.79 9.46 10.13
C VAL A 260 -2.66 10.73 10.21
N ARG A 261 -2.45 11.59 11.21
CA ARG A 261 -3.17 12.87 11.39
C ARG A 261 -2.34 14.09 10.97
N GLY A 262 -1.27 13.87 10.21
CA GLY A 262 -0.46 14.94 9.64
C GLY A 262 -1.31 15.96 8.88
N PRO A 263 -0.94 17.25 8.90
CA PRO A 263 -1.57 18.29 8.10
C PRO A 263 -1.42 18.09 6.58
N ALA A 264 -0.35 17.41 6.14
CA ALA A 264 -0.05 17.12 4.73
C ALA A 264 0.27 15.62 4.52
N PRO A 265 -0.68 14.71 4.79
CA PRO A 265 -0.42 13.29 4.89
C PRO A 265 -0.36 12.56 3.53
N GLN A 266 -0.39 13.24 2.39
CA GLN A 266 -0.17 12.62 1.09
C GLN A 266 1.11 11.77 1.12
N PHE A 267 1.07 10.57 0.53
CA PHE A 267 2.30 9.76 0.41
C PHE A 267 3.39 10.59 -0.28
N LEU A 268 4.60 10.52 0.26
CA LEU A 268 5.79 11.08 -0.37
C LEU A 268 5.88 10.56 -1.80
N GLY A 269 6.35 11.41 -2.69
CA GLY A 269 6.53 11.07 -4.10
C GLY A 269 7.38 9.81 -4.25
N TRP A 270 8.39 9.60 -3.41
CA TRP A 270 9.18 8.36 -3.39
C TRP A 270 8.34 7.10 -3.18
N HIS A 271 7.42 7.10 -2.21
CA HIS A 271 6.50 5.99 -1.98
C HIS A 271 5.58 5.80 -3.18
N THR A 272 5.00 6.87 -3.72
CA THR A 272 4.15 6.75 -4.92
C THR A 272 4.92 6.27 -6.15
N TRP A 273 6.23 6.51 -6.25
CA TRP A 273 7.10 5.91 -7.28
C TRP A 273 7.32 4.42 -7.04
N LYS A 274 7.64 4.01 -5.80
CA LYS A 274 7.74 2.59 -5.40
C LYS A 274 6.46 1.82 -5.71
N LEU A 275 5.30 2.45 -5.51
CA LEU A 275 3.99 1.89 -5.81
C LEU A 275 3.65 1.89 -7.32
N GLY A 276 4.49 2.48 -8.19
CA GLY A 276 4.22 2.58 -9.63
C GLY A 276 3.16 3.63 -10.01
N TRP A 277 2.81 4.51 -9.06
CA TRP A 277 1.89 5.62 -9.31
C TRP A 277 2.58 6.82 -9.95
N ILE A 278 3.81 7.08 -9.55
CA ILE A 278 4.77 7.84 -10.35
C ILE A 278 5.55 6.82 -11.19
N THR A 279 5.81 7.14 -12.46
CA THR A 279 6.61 6.29 -13.35
C THR A 279 8.02 6.85 -13.50
N ASP A 280 8.95 6.04 -14.01
CA ASP A 280 10.34 6.49 -14.28
C ASP A 280 10.41 7.76 -15.13
N SER A 281 9.49 7.92 -16.09
CA SER A 281 9.40 9.11 -16.94
C SER A 281 9.06 10.40 -16.20
N GLN A 282 8.55 10.29 -14.97
CA GLN A 282 8.19 11.40 -14.09
C GLN A 282 9.25 11.65 -13.01
N VAL A 283 10.40 10.98 -13.10
CA VAL A 283 11.52 11.13 -12.17
C VAL A 283 12.73 11.69 -12.89
N SER A 284 13.16 12.89 -12.50
CA SER A 284 14.42 13.48 -12.94
C SER A 284 15.56 12.87 -12.12
N CYS A 285 16.27 11.91 -12.71
CA CYS A 285 17.32 11.15 -12.03
C CYS A 285 18.72 11.74 -12.29
N LEU A 286 19.40 12.14 -11.21
CA LEU A 286 20.81 12.54 -11.20
C LEU A 286 21.65 11.48 -10.45
N SER A 287 22.16 10.49 -11.19
CA SER A 287 22.96 9.40 -10.62
C SER A 287 24.48 9.63 -10.72
N ALA A 288 24.93 10.41 -11.70
CA ALA A 288 26.32 10.80 -11.93
C ALA A 288 26.50 12.31 -11.77
N ASN A 289 27.75 12.77 -11.85
CA ASN A 289 28.07 14.20 -11.76
C ASN A 289 27.38 14.97 -12.89
N GLY A 290 26.80 16.12 -12.55
CA GLY A 290 26.05 16.93 -13.48
C GLY A 290 25.07 17.87 -12.79
N THR A 291 24.31 18.57 -13.63
CA THR A 291 23.30 19.53 -13.21
C THR A 291 22.03 19.34 -14.03
N TYR A 292 20.87 19.32 -13.39
CA TYR A 292 19.58 19.35 -14.08
C TYR A 292 18.69 20.46 -13.56
N SER A 293 18.01 21.14 -14.49
CA SER A 293 16.87 22.01 -14.18
C SER A 293 15.58 21.22 -14.39
N THR A 294 14.79 21.05 -13.32
CA THR A 294 13.57 20.24 -13.34
C THR A 294 12.40 21.07 -12.87
N ASN A 295 11.32 21.11 -13.67
CA ASN A 295 10.03 21.63 -13.24
C ASN A 295 9.23 20.47 -12.61
N LEU A 296 8.97 20.57 -11.30
CA LEU A 296 8.27 19.57 -10.49
C LEU A 296 6.82 19.98 -10.32
N ASN A 297 5.92 19.16 -10.84
CA ASN A 297 4.49 19.29 -10.59
C ASN A 297 4.17 18.79 -9.17
N GLY A 298 3.24 19.45 -8.47
CA GLY A 298 2.79 19.04 -7.13
C GLY A 298 2.38 17.55 -7.09
N VAL A 299 2.86 16.81 -6.07
CA VAL A 299 2.63 15.36 -5.95
C VAL A 299 1.15 15.02 -5.72
N GLU A 300 0.38 15.99 -5.25
CA GLU A 300 -1.07 15.90 -5.00
C GLU A 300 -1.89 15.89 -6.29
N TYR A 301 -1.30 16.30 -7.41
CA TYR A 301 -1.97 16.39 -8.72
C TYR A 301 -1.60 15.21 -9.62
N GLY A 302 -2.52 14.82 -10.52
CA GLY A 302 -2.24 13.86 -11.58
C GLY A 302 -1.47 14.47 -12.77
N GLY A 303 -1.46 13.74 -13.88
CA GLY A 303 -0.91 14.21 -15.16
C GLY A 303 0.54 13.79 -15.44
N SER A 304 1.03 14.22 -16.60
CA SER A 304 2.40 13.99 -17.06
C SER A 304 3.38 15.04 -16.50
N GLY A 305 4.68 14.84 -16.76
CA GLY A 305 5.75 15.73 -16.30
C GLY A 305 6.41 15.24 -15.02
N TYR A 306 7.53 15.87 -14.67
CA TYR A 306 8.32 15.45 -13.51
C TYR A 306 7.57 15.74 -12.21
N LYS A 307 7.63 14.78 -11.30
CA LYS A 307 7.10 14.84 -9.93
C LYS A 307 8.22 14.83 -8.89
N LEU A 308 9.33 14.18 -9.23
CA LEU A 308 10.49 14.03 -8.37
C LEU A 308 11.77 14.46 -9.08
N ALA A 309 12.66 15.12 -8.34
CA ALA A 309 14.07 15.19 -8.69
C ALA A 309 14.86 14.37 -7.66
N VAL A 310 15.55 13.32 -8.13
CA VAL A 310 16.25 12.36 -7.27
C VAL A 310 17.74 12.43 -7.56
N ILE A 311 18.53 12.66 -6.51
CA ILE A 311 19.99 12.60 -6.58
C ILE A 311 20.46 11.37 -5.83
N LYS A 312 20.88 10.33 -6.56
CA LYS A 312 21.42 9.12 -5.94
C LYS A 312 22.79 9.41 -5.35
N THR A 313 23.00 9.07 -4.08
CA THR A 313 24.27 9.35 -3.35
C THR A 313 25.08 8.09 -3.07
N SER A 314 24.44 6.92 -2.94
CA SER A 314 25.12 5.63 -2.83
C SER A 314 24.27 4.50 -3.45
N ALA A 315 24.64 3.24 -3.21
CA ALA A 315 23.81 2.09 -3.57
C ALA A 315 22.46 2.04 -2.81
N THR A 316 22.39 2.64 -1.62
CA THR A 316 21.23 2.60 -0.71
C THR A 316 20.70 3.98 -0.32
N THR A 317 21.37 5.07 -0.71
CA THR A 317 20.97 6.43 -0.31
C THR A 317 20.70 7.35 -1.50
N ALA A 318 19.75 8.26 -1.31
CA ALA A 318 19.46 9.36 -2.23
C ALA A 318 18.88 10.55 -1.47
N TYR A 319 18.98 11.73 -2.09
CA TYR A 319 18.15 12.88 -1.74
C TYR A 319 17.05 13.06 -2.78
N VAL A 320 15.86 13.40 -2.33
CA VAL A 320 14.70 13.63 -3.17
C VAL A 320 14.18 15.04 -2.90
N ALA A 321 13.86 15.75 -3.98
CA ALA A 321 13.08 16.98 -3.96
C ALA A 321 11.73 16.73 -4.65
N GLU A 322 10.66 17.15 -3.99
CA GLU A 322 9.30 17.10 -4.53
C GLU A 322 8.57 18.41 -4.26
N SER A 323 7.60 18.76 -5.11
CA SER A 323 6.74 19.92 -4.90
C SER A 323 5.54 19.52 -4.05
N ARG A 324 5.30 20.24 -2.95
CA ARG A 324 4.16 20.07 -2.03
C ARG A 324 3.23 21.26 -2.08
N LYS A 325 1.96 21.03 -2.37
CA LYS A 325 0.93 22.05 -2.52
C LYS A 325 -0.25 21.77 -1.59
N ALA A 326 -0.95 22.83 -1.19
CA ALA A 326 -2.13 22.70 -0.32
C ALA A 326 -3.36 22.25 -1.13
N ALA A 327 -3.37 20.98 -1.55
CA ALA A 327 -4.39 20.42 -2.43
C ALA A 327 -4.68 18.95 -2.13
N ASN A 328 -5.90 18.51 -2.46
CA ASN A 328 -6.35 17.13 -2.27
C ASN A 328 -6.05 16.63 -0.84
N ASN A 329 -5.26 15.56 -0.71
CA ASN A 329 -4.94 14.97 0.60
C ASN A 329 -4.13 15.92 1.49
N ASP A 330 -3.44 16.90 0.90
CA ASP A 330 -2.66 17.93 1.58
C ASP A 330 -3.39 19.27 1.69
N SER A 331 -4.72 19.31 1.55
CA SER A 331 -5.48 20.56 1.67
C SER A 331 -5.27 21.30 3.00
N GLY A 332 -4.80 20.59 4.05
CA GLY A 332 -4.46 21.13 5.36
C GLY A 332 -2.98 21.47 5.56
N ALA A 333 -2.16 21.45 4.51
CA ALA A 333 -0.72 21.63 4.62
C ALA A 333 -0.33 22.94 5.32
N CYS A 334 0.55 22.83 6.31
CA CYS A 334 1.07 23.97 7.08
C CYS A 334 2.02 24.85 6.26
N ALA A 335 2.67 24.26 5.25
CA ALA A 335 3.54 24.96 4.32
C ALA A 335 3.43 24.32 2.93
N THR A 336 3.83 25.07 1.90
CA THR A 336 3.88 24.61 0.50
C THR A 336 5.24 24.95 -0.11
N GLY A 337 5.66 24.27 -1.17
CA GLY A 337 6.96 24.49 -1.83
C GLY A 337 7.74 23.20 -1.95
N VAL A 338 9.07 23.28 -2.03
CA VAL A 338 9.90 22.10 -2.26
C VAL A 338 10.19 21.39 -0.94
N LEU A 339 9.69 20.17 -0.75
CA LEU A 339 10.12 19.32 0.35
C LEU A 339 11.37 18.55 -0.08
N ILE A 340 12.42 18.59 0.74
CA ILE A 340 13.66 17.85 0.51
C ILE A 340 13.78 16.80 1.62
N TYR A 341 14.06 15.55 1.24
CA TYR A 341 14.27 14.47 2.19
C TYR A 341 15.38 13.53 1.72
N LYS A 342 16.02 12.88 2.69
CA LYS A 342 17.01 11.83 2.47
C LYS A 342 16.35 10.47 2.67
N ILE A 343 16.74 9.51 1.83
CA ILE A 343 16.31 8.13 1.88
C ILE A 343 17.52 7.24 2.13
N ASP A 344 17.32 6.19 2.93
CA ASP A 344 18.26 5.11 3.14
C ASP A 344 17.54 3.75 3.13
N THR A 345 17.70 2.99 2.05
CA THR A 345 17.08 1.66 1.88
C THR A 345 17.73 0.55 2.72
N SER A 346 18.77 0.89 3.50
CA SER A 346 19.38 0.00 4.51
C SER A 346 18.85 0.20 5.91
N VAL A 347 18.06 1.23 6.14
CA VAL A 347 17.42 1.50 7.42
C VAL A 347 16.06 0.82 7.46
N ALA A 348 15.76 0.17 8.58
CA ALA A 348 14.51 -0.55 8.78
C ALA A 348 13.32 0.39 9.05
N SER A 349 12.11 -0.14 8.82
CA SER A 349 10.86 0.43 9.32
C SER A 349 10.99 0.89 10.77
N GLY A 350 10.42 2.05 11.11
CA GLY A 350 10.46 2.57 12.46
C GLY A 350 11.77 3.26 12.88
N SER A 351 12.82 3.22 12.04
CA SER A 351 14.17 3.73 12.34
C SER A 351 14.57 4.97 11.51
N GLY A 352 13.61 5.54 10.80
CA GLY A 352 13.78 6.72 9.96
C GLY A 352 14.51 6.42 8.65
N PRO A 353 13.99 5.49 7.80
CA PRO A 353 14.54 5.23 6.47
C PRO A 353 14.29 6.37 5.49
N VAL A 354 13.36 7.27 5.83
CA VAL A 354 13.17 8.57 5.19
C VAL A 354 13.28 9.65 6.26
N ARG A 355 14.00 10.73 5.97
CA ARG A 355 14.18 11.88 6.88
C ARG A 355 14.06 13.19 6.12
N VAL A 356 13.13 14.04 6.54
CA VAL A 356 12.99 15.39 6.00
C VAL A 356 14.22 16.22 6.37
N VAL A 357 14.76 16.95 5.39
CA VAL A 357 15.90 17.84 5.57
C VAL A 357 15.43 19.14 6.19
N SER A 358 16.05 19.53 7.30
CA SER A 358 15.74 20.80 7.96
C SER A 358 16.11 22.00 7.09
N ASN A 359 15.15 22.89 6.86
CA ASN A 359 15.33 24.21 6.30
C ASN A 359 15.57 25.23 7.44
N PRO A 360 16.78 25.80 7.57
CA PRO A 360 17.09 26.79 8.61
C PRO A 360 16.31 28.12 8.45
N ARG A 361 15.67 28.32 7.29
CA ARG A 361 14.80 29.47 6.99
C ARG A 361 13.31 29.09 6.97
N ALA A 362 12.95 27.91 7.46
CA ALA A 362 11.55 27.54 7.65
C ALA A 362 10.86 28.56 8.58
N ALA A 363 9.61 28.90 8.27
CA ALA A 363 8.81 29.73 9.16
C ALA A 363 8.55 29.00 10.48
N ALA A 364 8.32 29.76 11.55
CA ALA A 364 7.89 29.18 12.82
C ALA A 364 6.51 28.51 12.65
N PRO A 365 6.26 27.38 13.35
CA PRO A 365 4.98 26.70 13.28
C PRO A 365 3.84 27.56 13.84
N THR A 366 2.65 27.42 13.28
CA THR A 366 1.42 28.11 13.71
C THR A 366 0.28 27.12 13.96
N GLY A 367 -0.59 27.40 14.92
CA GLY A 367 -1.75 26.54 15.20
C GLY A 367 -1.34 25.12 15.59
N ASN A 368 -1.88 24.12 14.89
CA ASN A 368 -1.59 22.71 15.16
C ASN A 368 -0.37 22.15 14.41
N CYS A 369 0.39 23.01 13.73
CA CYS A 369 1.59 22.62 13.00
C CYS A 369 2.78 22.42 13.95
N THR A 370 3.66 21.50 13.59
CA THR A 370 4.96 21.30 14.24
C THR A 370 6.07 21.98 13.43
N THR A 371 7.26 22.11 14.02
CA THR A 371 8.44 22.60 13.29
C THR A 371 8.70 21.79 12.02
N LEU A 372 8.53 20.47 12.07
CA LEU A 372 8.80 19.58 10.93
C LEU A 372 7.80 19.79 9.78
N ASP A 373 6.57 20.22 10.08
CA ASP A 373 5.54 20.53 9.08
C ASP A 373 5.80 21.84 8.31
N MET A 374 6.86 22.59 8.66
CA MET A 374 7.21 23.86 8.02
C MET A 374 8.42 23.77 7.08
N GLN A 375 9.01 22.58 6.91
CA GLN A 375 10.36 22.38 6.32
C GLN A 375 10.45 22.46 4.79
N THR A 376 9.47 23.10 4.13
CA THR A 376 9.54 23.39 2.69
C THR A 376 10.57 24.46 2.36
N TRP A 377 11.24 24.31 1.22
CA TRP A 377 12.19 25.25 0.65
C TRP A 377 11.50 26.15 -0.38
N LYS A 378 11.90 27.43 -0.43
CA LYS A 378 11.29 28.50 -1.22
C LYS A 378 12.23 29.02 -2.31
N PRO A 379 11.73 29.71 -3.36
CA PRO A 379 12.57 30.31 -4.39
C PRO A 379 13.73 31.14 -3.82
N GLY A 380 14.92 30.97 -4.38
CA GLY A 380 16.17 31.58 -3.93
C GLY A 380 16.86 30.85 -2.77
N GLN A 381 16.27 29.81 -2.21
CA GLN A 381 16.89 28.99 -1.15
C GLN A 381 17.65 27.79 -1.74
N THR A 382 18.68 27.35 -1.00
CA THR A 382 19.59 26.28 -1.44
C THR A 382 19.91 25.34 -0.29
N PHE A 383 19.69 24.05 -0.51
CA PHE A 383 20.22 22.98 0.31
C PHE A 383 21.56 22.48 -0.28
N GLN A 384 22.53 22.18 0.57
CA GLN A 384 23.83 21.63 0.17
C GLN A 384 24.32 20.62 1.22
N ASP A 385 24.81 19.49 0.75
CA ASP A 385 25.52 18.49 1.55
C ASP A 385 26.85 18.19 0.86
N ASP A 386 27.94 18.73 1.41
CA ASP A 386 29.29 18.57 0.87
C ASP A 386 29.84 17.15 1.02
N THR A 387 29.36 16.41 2.01
CA THR A 387 29.75 15.01 2.21
C THR A 387 29.14 14.13 1.12
N ALA A 388 27.87 14.37 0.80
CA ALA A 388 27.20 13.71 -0.32
C ALA A 388 27.56 14.32 -1.69
N ARG A 389 28.23 15.49 -1.71
CA ARG A 389 28.61 16.26 -2.90
C ARG A 389 27.40 16.64 -3.77
N ILE A 390 26.35 17.14 -3.11
CA ILE A 390 25.12 17.55 -3.78
C ILE A 390 24.66 18.95 -3.38
N ARG A 391 23.87 19.56 -4.26
CA ARG A 391 23.15 20.80 -3.99
C ARG A 391 21.78 20.76 -4.66
N ILE A 392 20.77 21.34 -4.01
CA ILE A 392 19.43 21.53 -4.55
C ILE A 392 19.06 23.00 -4.36
N HIS A 393 18.87 23.72 -5.46
CA HIS A 393 18.46 25.12 -5.46
C HIS A 393 17.02 25.24 -5.95
N VAL A 394 16.17 25.99 -5.23
CA VAL A 394 14.80 26.27 -5.66
C VAL A 394 14.82 27.55 -6.49
N ASN A 395 14.57 27.42 -7.79
CA ASN A 395 14.64 28.52 -8.75
C ASN A 395 13.32 29.30 -8.87
N GLY A 396 12.18 28.61 -8.78
CA GLY A 396 10.86 29.23 -8.96
C GLY A 396 9.74 28.41 -8.37
N SER A 397 8.59 29.06 -8.14
CA SER A 397 7.39 28.44 -7.57
C SER A 397 6.16 29.10 -8.16
N ASP A 398 5.15 28.29 -8.48
CA ASP A 398 3.80 28.74 -8.80
C ASP A 398 2.75 27.92 -8.01
N ALA A 399 1.47 28.09 -8.32
CA ALA A 399 0.37 27.42 -7.62
C ALA A 399 0.38 25.89 -7.78
N TYR A 400 0.97 25.37 -8.86
CA TYR A 400 0.95 23.96 -9.24
C TYR A 400 2.33 23.31 -9.20
N ASN A 401 3.39 24.09 -9.40
CA ASN A 401 4.72 23.57 -9.67
C ASN A 401 5.83 24.32 -8.90
N ASP A 402 6.99 23.69 -8.81
CA ASP A 402 8.24 24.29 -8.35
C ASP A 402 9.37 23.93 -9.32
N THR A 403 10.24 24.87 -9.66
CA THR A 403 11.44 24.58 -10.47
C THR A 403 12.65 24.46 -9.57
N VAL A 404 13.37 23.34 -9.69
CA VAL A 404 14.59 23.07 -8.92
C VAL A 404 15.79 22.82 -9.83
N TRP A 405 16.95 23.26 -9.39
CA TRP A 405 18.24 22.91 -9.98
C TRP A 405 18.96 21.93 -9.05
N THR A 406 19.18 20.71 -9.52
CA THR A 406 19.93 19.67 -8.80
C THR A 406 21.35 19.58 -9.31
N TYR A 407 22.30 19.46 -8.41
CA TYR A 407 23.73 19.38 -8.71
C TYR A 407 24.35 18.19 -8.00
N LYS A 408 25.27 17.52 -8.69
CA LYS A 408 26.15 16.50 -8.13
C LYS A 408 27.55 16.68 -8.71
N TRP A 409 28.58 16.68 -7.87
CA TRP A 409 29.98 16.87 -8.31
C TRP A 409 30.90 15.81 -7.78
#